data_AF-A0A9E4VL12-F1
#
_entry.id   AF-A0A9E4VL12-F1
#
_cell.length_a   1.000
_cell.length_b   1.000
_cell.length_c   1.000
_cell.angle_alpha   90.00
_cell.angle_beta   90.00
_cell.angle_gamma   90.00
#
_symmetry.space_group_name_H-M   'P 1'
#
loop_
_entity.id
_entity.type
_entity.pdbx_description
1 polymer ?
#
loop_
_entity_poly.entity_id
_entity_poly.type
_entity_poly.pdbx_seq_one_letter_code
_entity_poly.pdbx_strand_id
1 'polypeptide(L)'
;MAGEGAGAGRRGLAGLALALGVVALAGCAVGAKAGEPGLPAGFAAHDMPGVDANAYVYVNAGEPARVPLGAFGATDLVAGAGVVSIEVVVDDPDRDFAARAELVDEATARIVAEAALSVASADAARWVQADGPIVAFGHSEGPWGDTIREAWAVGSRVTIEERYPDVWEAIRLLPEDAPGRSVAVGFARNAPDLLDATLEAIGFSLPGLASALALIRADVIVFGVYAADPSRLPERLDREALRGSGIGVLGVAQAGYPGFVVGFLFDQFAERANLEETEVGGTTALYRVVDGDVHLMVKAYGSSIFLAAAPTRAEVEALVLAVVRSQESRS
;
A
#
# COMPACT_ATOMS: atom_id res chain seq x y z
N MET A 1 58.04 12.25 -49.80
CA MET A 1 58.57 12.48 -48.45
C MET A 1 58.17 13.88 -48.03
N ALA A 2 57.51 14.00 -46.86
CA ALA A 2 57.15 15.20 -46.08
C ALA A 2 56.29 16.28 -46.81
N GLY A 3 55.26 16.90 -46.24
CA GLY A 3 54.64 16.85 -44.92
C GLY A 3 53.51 17.90 -44.84
N GLU A 4 52.53 17.64 -43.96
CA GLU A 4 51.61 18.54 -43.22
C GLU A 4 50.98 19.82 -43.83
N GLY A 5 49.69 20.01 -43.50
CA GLY A 5 49.04 21.34 -43.53
C GLY A 5 47.51 21.31 -43.37
N ALA A 6 47.04 21.51 -42.14
CA ALA A 6 45.65 21.44 -41.68
C ALA A 6 44.71 22.58 -42.17
N GLY A 7 43.39 22.36 -42.06
CA GLY A 7 42.38 23.41 -42.28
C GLY A 7 40.93 22.99 -42.10
N ALA A 8 40.56 22.40 -40.95
CA ALA A 8 39.16 22.14 -40.59
C ALA A 8 38.48 23.40 -40.03
N GLY A 9 37.54 23.97 -40.79
CA GLY A 9 36.77 25.17 -40.45
C GLY A 9 35.41 24.84 -39.81
N ARG A 10 35.34 25.05 -38.50
CA ARG A 10 34.17 25.12 -37.60
C ARG A 10 32.80 25.38 -38.25
N ARG A 11 31.89 24.41 -38.14
CA ARG A 11 30.43 24.61 -38.05
C ARG A 11 29.89 23.73 -36.93
N GLY A 12 29.23 24.34 -35.95
CA GLY A 12 28.53 23.62 -34.89
C GLY A 12 28.88 24.15 -33.51
N LEU A 13 28.13 25.16 -33.06
CA LEU A 13 28.05 25.52 -31.63
C LEU A 13 26.79 26.36 -31.30
N ALA A 14 25.99 26.77 -32.28
CA ALA A 14 24.76 27.54 -32.04
C ALA A 14 23.52 26.69 -31.69
N GLY A 15 23.59 25.35 -31.79
CA GLY A 15 22.44 24.45 -31.54
C GLY A 15 22.32 23.90 -30.11
N LEU A 16 23.34 24.04 -29.27
CA LEU A 16 23.36 23.41 -27.92
C LEU A 16 22.88 24.35 -26.80
N ALA A 17 22.80 25.67 -27.04
CA ALA A 17 22.46 26.65 -26.03
C ALA A 17 20.94 26.81 -25.79
N LEU A 18 20.08 26.35 -26.71
CA LEU A 18 18.62 26.40 -26.53
C LEU A 18 18.04 25.19 -25.79
N ALA A 19 18.75 24.07 -25.70
CA ALA A 19 18.30 22.88 -24.98
C ALA A 19 18.57 22.95 -23.45
N LEU A 20 19.52 23.79 -23.03
CA LEU A 20 19.84 24.02 -21.60
C LEU A 20 19.01 25.16 -20.97
N GLY A 21 18.39 26.02 -21.78
CA GLY A 21 17.57 27.14 -21.29
C GLY A 21 16.16 26.75 -20.81
N VAL A 22 15.62 25.62 -21.28
CA VAL A 22 14.27 25.15 -20.90
C VAL A 22 14.27 24.45 -19.54
N VAL A 23 15.41 23.92 -19.08
CA VAL A 23 15.53 23.27 -17.76
C VAL A 23 15.48 24.29 -16.61
N ALA A 24 15.81 25.56 -16.86
CA ALA A 24 15.78 26.61 -15.84
C ALA A 24 14.38 27.24 -15.61
N LEU A 25 13.39 26.91 -16.45
CA LEU A 25 12.01 27.43 -16.37
C LEU A 25 10.96 26.35 -16.09
N ALA A 26 11.36 25.08 -15.97
CA ALA A 26 10.57 24.09 -15.27
C ALA A 26 10.61 24.47 -13.78
N GLY A 27 9.65 25.33 -13.39
CA GLY A 27 9.46 25.75 -12.01
C GLY A 27 9.56 24.55 -11.09
N CYS A 28 10.18 24.74 -9.93
CA CYS A 28 10.25 23.74 -8.87
C CYS A 28 8.93 22.98 -8.81
N ALA A 29 8.89 21.76 -9.37
CA ALA A 29 7.74 20.91 -9.23
C ALA A 29 7.62 20.72 -7.72
N VAL A 30 6.60 21.33 -7.12
CA VAL A 30 6.40 21.25 -5.67
C VAL A 30 6.18 19.77 -5.38
N GLY A 31 7.21 19.12 -4.86
CA GLY A 31 7.15 17.72 -4.48
C GLY A 31 6.12 17.54 -3.37
N ALA A 32 5.64 16.31 -3.22
CA ALA A 32 4.80 15.99 -2.08
C ALA A 32 5.56 16.27 -0.76
N LYS A 33 4.83 16.70 0.25
CA LYS A 33 5.35 17.15 1.54
C LYS A 33 4.96 16.17 2.62
N ALA A 34 5.96 15.63 3.31
CA ALA A 34 5.79 14.77 4.47
C ALA A 34 5.24 15.55 5.67
N GLY A 35 4.48 14.87 6.52
CA GLY A 35 3.96 15.40 7.78
C GLY A 35 3.65 14.28 8.76
N GLU A 36 2.70 14.50 9.65
CA GLU A 36 2.21 13.49 10.60
C GLU A 36 0.94 12.84 10.01
N PRO A 37 0.98 11.56 9.61
CA PRO A 37 -0.19 10.89 9.04
C PRO A 37 -1.14 10.36 10.12
N GLY A 38 -2.42 10.24 9.77
CA GLY A 38 -3.42 9.57 10.61
C GLY A 38 -3.23 8.05 10.54
N LEU A 39 -2.51 7.48 11.50
CA LEU A 39 -2.17 6.05 11.53
C LEU A 39 -3.14 5.23 12.40
N PRO A 40 -3.25 3.90 12.16
CA PRO A 40 -4.05 3.03 13.01
C PRO A 40 -3.56 3.03 14.46
N ALA A 41 -4.48 2.73 15.38
CA ALA A 41 -4.17 2.69 16.80
C ALA A 41 -3.01 1.73 17.09
N GLY A 42 -2.04 2.15 17.91
CA GLY A 42 -0.89 1.32 18.29
C GLY A 42 0.23 1.23 17.26
N PHE A 43 0.04 1.68 16.01
CA PHE A 43 1.05 1.53 14.96
C PHE A 43 2.38 2.23 15.29
N ALA A 44 2.35 3.42 15.88
CA ALA A 44 3.57 4.16 16.23
C ALA A 44 4.47 3.46 17.26
N ALA A 45 3.90 2.54 18.05
CA ALA A 45 4.63 1.71 19.01
C ALA A 45 4.79 0.25 18.52
N HIS A 46 4.39 -0.02 17.26
CA HIS A 46 4.41 -1.35 16.70
C HIS A 46 5.69 -1.56 15.88
N ASP A 47 6.55 -2.44 16.38
CA ASP A 47 7.70 -2.91 15.63
C ASP A 47 7.29 -4.05 14.72
N MET A 48 7.85 -4.14 13.52
CA MET A 48 7.66 -5.28 12.61
C MET A 48 8.72 -6.36 12.87
N PRO A 49 8.51 -7.64 12.49
CA PRO A 49 9.58 -8.62 12.57
C PRO A 49 10.76 -8.19 11.70
N GLY A 50 11.99 -8.38 12.20
CA GLY A 50 13.24 -7.96 11.54
C GLY A 50 13.64 -8.79 10.31
N VAL A 51 12.66 -9.23 9.52
CA VAL A 51 12.84 -10.04 8.31
C VAL A 51 12.64 -9.21 7.06
N ASP A 52 13.15 -9.69 5.93
CA ASP A 52 12.87 -9.10 4.63
C ASP A 52 11.41 -9.38 4.26
N ALA A 53 10.70 -8.32 3.87
CA ALA A 53 9.32 -8.37 3.40
C ALA A 53 9.17 -7.58 2.10
N ASN A 54 8.42 -8.16 1.17
CA ASN A 54 7.92 -7.46 -0.01
C ASN A 54 6.58 -6.80 0.26
N ALA A 55 5.78 -7.29 1.21
CA ALA A 55 4.64 -6.54 1.74
C ALA A 55 4.49 -6.71 3.24
N TYR A 56 3.94 -5.68 3.86
CA TYR A 56 3.62 -5.66 5.28
C TYR A 56 2.32 -4.88 5.49
N VAL A 57 1.45 -5.40 6.35
CA VAL A 57 0.19 -4.73 6.72
C VAL A 57 0.01 -4.81 8.23
N TYR A 58 -0.31 -3.67 8.83
CA TYR A 58 -0.77 -3.57 10.21
C TYR A 58 -2.23 -3.12 10.22
N VAL A 59 -3.07 -3.84 10.96
CA VAL A 59 -4.50 -3.58 11.10
C VAL A 59 -4.84 -3.41 12.57
N ASN A 60 -5.46 -2.29 12.94
CA ASN A 60 -6.03 -2.05 14.26
C ASN A 60 -7.13 -0.99 14.17
N ALA A 61 -8.38 -1.40 14.38
CA ALA A 61 -9.54 -0.53 14.36
C ALA A 61 -9.70 0.33 15.64
N GLY A 62 -8.83 0.15 16.64
CA GLY A 62 -8.89 0.75 17.97
C GLY A 62 -9.90 0.10 18.91
N GLU A 63 -10.77 -0.76 18.39
CA GLU A 63 -11.69 -1.62 19.14
C GLU A 63 -11.63 -3.03 18.54
N PRO A 64 -11.86 -4.09 19.34
CA PRO A 64 -11.83 -5.45 18.83
C PRO A 64 -12.86 -5.67 17.71
N ALA A 65 -12.39 -6.06 16.54
CA ALA A 65 -13.22 -6.42 15.40
C ALA A 65 -13.64 -7.88 15.50
N ARG A 66 -14.88 -8.20 15.11
CA ARG A 66 -15.35 -9.58 15.08
C ARG A 66 -15.01 -10.21 13.73
N VAL A 67 -14.09 -11.17 13.74
CA VAL A 67 -13.65 -11.88 12.54
C VAL A 67 -14.20 -13.31 12.54
N PRO A 68 -14.85 -13.79 11.47
CA PRO A 68 -15.32 -15.15 11.41
C PRO A 68 -14.18 -16.15 11.59
N LEU A 69 -14.41 -17.23 12.34
CA LEU A 69 -13.40 -18.28 12.48
C LEU A 69 -13.03 -18.95 11.15
N GLY A 70 -13.92 -18.89 10.15
CA GLY A 70 -13.62 -19.29 8.78
C GLY A 70 -12.47 -18.51 8.12
N ALA A 71 -12.19 -17.28 8.54
CA ALA A 71 -11.02 -16.52 8.06
C ALA A 71 -9.69 -17.15 8.52
N PHE A 72 -9.73 -17.93 9.61
CA PHE A 72 -8.59 -18.72 10.11
C PHE A 72 -8.65 -20.18 9.68
N GLY A 73 -9.57 -20.53 8.77
CA GLY A 73 -9.67 -21.87 8.21
C GLY A 73 -10.74 -22.79 8.82
N ALA A 74 -11.46 -22.36 9.86
CA ALA A 74 -12.57 -23.16 10.42
C ALA A 74 -13.87 -22.93 9.64
N THR A 75 -14.11 -23.74 8.62
CA THR A 75 -15.32 -23.65 7.77
C THR A 75 -16.62 -24.01 8.49
N ASP A 76 -16.54 -24.74 9.60
CA ASP A 76 -17.71 -25.30 10.29
C ASP A 76 -18.15 -24.48 11.52
N LEU A 77 -17.43 -23.39 11.83
CA LEU A 77 -17.69 -22.55 13.00
C LEU A 77 -18.34 -21.21 12.59
N VAL A 78 -19.56 -20.99 13.07
CA VAL A 78 -20.34 -19.75 12.83
C VAL A 78 -19.97 -18.64 13.81
N ALA A 79 -19.16 -18.95 14.84
CA ALA A 79 -18.73 -17.95 15.80
C ALA A 79 -17.62 -17.05 15.22
N GLY A 80 -17.68 -15.76 15.54
CA GLY A 80 -16.59 -14.83 15.27
C GLY A 80 -15.69 -14.63 16.50
N ALA A 81 -14.38 -14.54 16.26
CA ALA A 81 -13.35 -14.20 17.24
C ALA A 81 -13.19 -12.67 17.36
N GLY A 82 -13.01 -12.17 18.58
CA GLY A 82 -12.63 -10.78 18.79
C GLY A 82 -11.14 -10.59 18.53
N VAL A 83 -10.80 -9.79 17.53
CA VAL A 83 -9.42 -9.50 17.09
C VAL A 83 -9.10 -8.04 17.38
N VAL A 84 -8.07 -7.81 18.18
CA VAL A 84 -7.57 -6.48 18.56
C VAL A 84 -6.71 -5.90 17.43
N SER A 85 -5.78 -6.69 16.92
CA SER A 85 -4.90 -6.28 15.84
C SER A 85 -4.45 -7.46 14.99
N ILE A 86 -4.05 -7.18 13.75
CA ILE A 86 -3.45 -8.15 12.83
C ILE A 86 -2.21 -7.50 12.21
N GLU A 87 -1.09 -8.22 12.23
CA GLU A 87 0.07 -7.94 11.38
C GLU A 87 0.17 -9.03 10.31
N VAL A 88 0.44 -8.66 9.07
CA VAL A 88 0.68 -9.57 7.94
C VAL A 88 2.02 -9.23 7.32
N VAL A 89 2.82 -10.25 7.03
CA VAL A 89 4.14 -10.13 6.41
C VAL A 89 4.18 -11.08 5.22
N VAL A 90 4.61 -10.59 4.07
CA VAL A 90 4.69 -11.36 2.84
C VAL A 90 6.05 -11.12 2.19
N ASP A 91 6.76 -12.18 1.87
CA ASP A 91 7.87 -12.13 0.92
C ASP A 91 7.39 -12.58 -0.45
N ASP A 92 6.67 -13.70 -0.52
CA ASP A 92 6.07 -14.22 -1.74
C ASP A 92 4.62 -14.65 -1.43
N PRO A 93 3.60 -14.05 -2.07
CA PRO A 93 2.20 -14.31 -1.71
C PRO A 93 1.78 -15.77 -1.92
N ASP A 94 2.46 -16.51 -2.79
CA ASP A 94 2.14 -17.91 -3.09
C ASP A 94 2.93 -18.90 -2.20
N ARG A 95 4.07 -18.46 -1.64
CA ARG A 95 5.03 -19.36 -0.97
C ARG A 95 5.39 -18.97 0.45
N ASP A 96 5.52 -17.68 0.72
CA ASP A 96 6.13 -17.15 1.93
C ASP A 96 5.30 -15.99 2.49
N PHE A 97 4.35 -16.34 3.35
CA PHE A 97 3.52 -15.38 4.07
C PHE A 97 3.32 -15.80 5.53
N ALA A 98 3.12 -14.81 6.39
CA ALA A 98 2.78 -15.03 7.79
C ALA A 98 1.85 -13.93 8.30
N ALA A 99 0.99 -14.27 9.24
CA ALA A 99 0.15 -13.33 9.95
C ALA A 99 0.20 -13.61 11.46
N ARG A 100 0.12 -12.54 12.24
CA ARG A 100 0.02 -12.61 13.69
C ARG A 100 -1.15 -11.75 14.14
N ALA A 101 -2.08 -12.37 14.85
CA ALA A 101 -3.28 -11.75 15.37
C ALA A 101 -3.19 -11.66 16.89
N GLU A 102 -3.56 -10.51 17.45
CA GLU A 102 -3.84 -10.35 18.87
C GLU A 102 -5.35 -10.46 19.10
N LEU A 103 -5.75 -11.35 19.98
CA LEU A 103 -7.14 -11.65 20.31
C LEU A 103 -7.53 -10.98 21.62
N VAL A 104 -8.83 -10.83 21.85
CA VAL A 104 -9.37 -10.21 23.08
C VAL A 104 -8.96 -10.93 24.37
N ASP A 105 -8.75 -12.24 24.30
CA ASP A 105 -8.31 -13.06 25.42
C ASP A 105 -7.66 -14.38 24.95
N GLU A 106 -6.98 -15.05 25.89
CA GLU A 106 -6.30 -16.32 25.67
C GLU A 106 -7.29 -17.45 25.30
N ALA A 107 -8.53 -17.41 25.81
CA ALA A 107 -9.52 -18.44 25.50
C ALA A 107 -9.91 -18.40 24.00
N THR A 108 -10.10 -17.19 23.47
CA THR A 108 -10.36 -16.92 22.06
C THR A 108 -9.15 -17.31 21.21
N ALA A 109 -7.94 -16.96 21.66
CA ALA A 109 -6.70 -17.34 20.98
C ALA A 109 -6.55 -18.87 20.83
N ARG A 110 -6.89 -19.66 21.86
CA ARG A 110 -6.87 -21.13 21.75
C ARG A 110 -7.83 -21.66 20.69
N ILE A 111 -9.06 -21.13 20.64
CA ILE A 111 -10.06 -21.53 19.63
C ILE A 111 -9.56 -21.19 18.21
N VAL A 112 -8.99 -20.00 18.02
CA VAL A 112 -8.42 -19.56 16.74
C VAL A 112 -7.21 -20.41 16.34
N ALA A 113 -6.34 -20.74 17.29
CA ALA A 113 -5.18 -21.59 17.05
C ALA A 113 -5.58 -23.02 16.66
N GLU A 114 -6.58 -23.61 17.32
CA GLU A 114 -7.12 -24.92 16.96
C GLU A 114 -7.73 -24.92 15.54
N ALA A 115 -8.48 -23.87 15.21
CA ALA A 115 -9.02 -23.67 13.87
C ALA A 115 -7.91 -23.59 12.81
N ALA A 116 -6.91 -22.75 13.02
CA ALA A 116 -5.77 -22.60 12.11
C ALA A 116 -4.95 -23.89 11.98
N LEU A 117 -4.75 -24.62 13.09
CA LEU A 117 -4.00 -25.87 13.10
C LEU A 117 -4.71 -26.95 12.29
N SER A 118 -6.04 -26.99 12.30
CA SER A 118 -6.80 -27.95 11.49
C SER A 118 -6.48 -27.81 10.00
N VAL A 119 -6.30 -26.58 9.51
CA VAL A 119 -5.90 -26.29 8.13
C VAL A 119 -4.41 -26.54 7.91
N ALA A 120 -3.56 -26.14 8.85
CA ALA A 120 -2.12 -26.34 8.74
C ALA A 120 -1.73 -27.83 8.74
N SER A 121 -2.47 -28.70 9.44
CA SER A 121 -2.16 -30.13 9.51
C SER A 121 -2.18 -30.86 8.16
N ALA A 122 -2.82 -30.27 7.13
CA ALA A 122 -2.86 -30.80 5.77
C ALA A 122 -1.62 -30.46 4.93
N ASP A 123 -0.75 -29.57 5.40
CA ASP A 123 0.34 -28.97 4.65
C ASP A 123 1.54 -28.67 5.56
N ALA A 124 2.64 -29.40 5.37
CA ALA A 124 3.82 -29.29 6.23
C ALA A 124 4.52 -27.92 6.16
N ALA A 125 4.27 -27.14 5.11
CA ALA A 125 4.77 -25.76 4.98
C ALA A 125 3.98 -24.78 5.87
N ARG A 126 2.78 -25.17 6.32
CA ARG A 126 1.95 -24.35 7.20
C ARG A 126 2.28 -24.60 8.65
N TRP A 127 2.22 -23.54 9.44
CA TRP A 127 2.49 -23.59 10.86
C TRP A 127 1.59 -22.64 11.62
N VAL A 128 1.40 -22.95 12.91
CA VAL A 128 0.63 -22.16 13.86
C VAL A 128 1.37 -22.14 15.20
N GLN A 129 1.42 -20.98 15.84
CA GLN A 129 1.98 -20.76 17.16
C GLN A 129 0.99 -19.91 17.97
N ALA A 130 0.77 -20.27 19.22
CA ALA A 130 -0.07 -19.51 20.13
C ALA A 130 0.68 -19.22 21.42
N ASP A 131 0.63 -17.97 21.89
CA ASP A 131 1.22 -17.53 23.14
C ASP A 131 0.33 -16.47 23.79
N GLY A 132 -0.29 -16.81 24.92
CA GLY A 132 -1.29 -15.96 25.58
C GLY A 132 -2.43 -15.57 24.60
N PRO A 133 -2.74 -14.27 24.46
CA PRO A 133 -3.79 -13.79 23.56
C PRO A 133 -3.33 -13.71 22.09
N ILE A 134 -2.15 -14.19 21.73
CA ILE A 134 -1.59 -14.04 20.39
C ILE A 134 -1.65 -15.37 19.65
N VAL A 135 -2.09 -15.33 18.39
CA VAL A 135 -1.98 -16.44 17.44
C VAL A 135 -1.21 -15.98 16.22
N ALA A 136 -0.13 -16.68 15.93
CA ALA A 136 0.67 -16.51 14.73
C ALA A 136 0.49 -17.74 13.82
N PHE A 137 0.39 -17.52 12.52
CA PHE A 137 0.31 -18.59 11.53
C PHE A 137 0.95 -18.15 10.22
N GLY A 138 1.37 -19.10 9.40
CA GLY A 138 1.98 -18.78 8.12
C GLY A 138 2.20 -20.01 7.27
N HIS A 139 2.71 -19.77 6.07
CA HIS A 139 3.16 -20.77 5.11
C HIS A 139 4.56 -20.40 4.65
N SER A 140 5.50 -21.33 4.76
CA SER A 140 6.84 -21.22 4.20
C SER A 140 7.53 -22.58 4.24
N GLU A 141 8.15 -22.99 3.12
CA GLU A 141 9.00 -24.18 3.06
C GLU A 141 10.47 -23.86 3.39
N GLY A 142 10.80 -22.57 3.51
CA GLY A 142 12.18 -22.09 3.55
C GLY A 142 12.61 -21.43 4.87
N PRO A 143 13.88 -20.97 4.93
CA PRO A 143 14.44 -20.30 6.11
C PRO A 143 13.72 -19.00 6.50
N TRP A 144 12.97 -18.40 5.57
CA TRP A 144 12.21 -17.19 5.80
C TRP A 144 11.15 -17.40 6.90
N GLY A 145 10.36 -18.47 6.82
CA GLY A 145 9.35 -18.80 7.83
C GLY A 145 9.97 -19.10 9.20
N ASP A 146 11.10 -19.81 9.23
CA ASP A 146 11.84 -20.07 10.46
C ASP A 146 12.26 -18.76 11.15
N THR A 147 12.74 -17.79 10.36
CA THR A 147 13.19 -16.48 10.86
C THR A 147 12.02 -15.66 11.40
N ILE A 148 10.86 -15.66 10.75
CA ILE A 148 9.66 -14.99 11.27
C ILE A 148 9.22 -15.59 12.61
N ARG A 149 9.14 -16.92 12.70
CA ARG A 149 8.74 -17.60 13.93
C ARG A 149 9.71 -17.28 15.07
N GLU A 150 11.01 -17.27 14.78
CA GLU A 150 12.02 -16.86 15.76
C GLU A 150 11.82 -15.40 16.17
N ALA A 151 11.69 -14.47 15.21
CA ALA A 151 11.48 -13.05 15.49
C ALA A 151 10.27 -12.79 16.38
N TRP A 152 9.17 -13.51 16.18
CA TRP A 152 7.98 -13.43 17.02
C TRP A 152 8.15 -14.10 18.39
N ALA A 153 8.89 -15.21 18.48
CA ALA A 153 9.12 -15.90 19.74
C ALA A 153 10.11 -15.19 20.66
N VAL A 154 11.21 -14.64 20.12
CA VAL A 154 12.28 -14.01 20.90
C VAL A 154 12.18 -12.48 20.97
N GLY A 155 11.21 -11.89 20.27
CA GLY A 155 10.98 -10.45 20.25
C GLY A 155 12.00 -9.67 19.42
N SER A 156 12.62 -10.29 18.41
CA SER A 156 13.54 -9.59 17.49
C SER A 156 12.74 -8.76 16.48
N ARG A 157 12.28 -7.59 16.91
CA ARG A 157 11.46 -6.66 16.12
C ARG A 157 12.22 -5.35 15.88
N VAL A 158 11.85 -4.67 14.80
CA VAL A 158 12.47 -3.41 14.34
C VAL A 158 11.38 -2.44 13.90
N THR A 159 11.65 -1.14 14.01
CA THR A 159 10.72 -0.14 13.47
C THR A 159 10.73 -0.15 11.94
N ILE A 160 9.63 0.25 11.31
CA ILE A 160 9.58 0.44 9.85
C ILE A 160 10.56 1.55 9.42
N GLU A 161 10.72 2.59 10.22
CA GLU A 161 11.68 3.68 9.96
C GLU A 161 13.12 3.18 9.86
N GLU A 162 13.53 2.28 10.77
CA GLU A 162 14.88 1.70 10.74
C GLU A 162 15.05 0.70 9.59
N ARG A 163 14.05 -0.15 9.32
CA ARG A 163 14.17 -1.23 8.33
C ARG A 163 13.96 -0.75 6.89
N TYR A 164 13.03 0.18 6.68
CA TYR A 164 12.55 0.70 5.39
C TYR A 164 12.32 2.22 5.46
N PRO A 165 13.40 3.02 5.52
CA PRO A 165 13.28 4.48 5.67
C PRO A 165 12.54 5.15 4.50
N ASP A 166 12.66 4.62 3.29
CA ASP A 166 11.93 5.09 2.10
C ASP A 166 10.42 4.84 2.20
N VAL A 167 10.03 3.67 2.72
CA VAL A 167 8.63 3.35 3.04
C VAL A 167 8.10 4.30 4.12
N TRP A 168 8.87 4.55 5.16
CA TRP A 168 8.48 5.47 6.23
C TRP A 168 8.23 6.89 5.71
N GLU A 169 9.12 7.42 4.86
CA GLU A 169 8.91 8.72 4.24
C GLU A 169 7.65 8.74 3.36
N ALA A 170 7.32 7.65 2.67
CA ALA A 170 6.07 7.53 1.93
C ALA A 170 4.83 7.43 2.85
N ILE A 171 4.92 6.76 4.01
CA ILE A 171 3.86 6.76 5.04
C ILE A 171 3.56 8.19 5.51
N ARG A 172 4.58 9.01 5.70
CA ARG A 172 4.42 10.42 6.11
C ARG A 172 3.72 11.31 5.08
N LEU A 173 3.53 10.83 3.85
CA LEU A 173 2.74 11.51 2.82
C LEU A 173 1.23 11.25 2.95
N LEU A 174 0.82 10.22 3.69
CA LEU A 174 -0.59 10.02 4.00
C LEU A 174 -1.14 11.25 4.76
N PRO A 175 -2.42 11.60 4.55
CA PRO A 175 -3.04 12.72 5.23
C PRO A 175 -3.20 12.43 6.73
N GLU A 176 -3.12 13.49 7.52
CA GLU A 176 -3.47 13.45 8.95
C GLU A 176 -4.98 13.22 9.11
N ASP A 177 -5.77 14.05 8.42
CA ASP A 177 -7.23 14.10 8.49
C ASP A 177 -7.90 13.49 7.24
N ALA A 178 -7.82 12.16 7.10
CA ALA A 178 -8.59 11.45 6.08
C ALA A 178 -10.09 11.39 6.45
N PRO A 179 -11.01 11.21 5.47
CA PRO A 179 -12.40 10.88 5.76
C PRO A 179 -12.49 9.50 6.45
N GLY A 180 -12.70 9.51 7.76
CA GLY A 180 -12.82 8.29 8.58
C GLY A 180 -11.55 7.99 9.37
N ARG A 181 -11.62 6.91 10.15
CA ARG A 181 -10.50 6.47 10.99
C ARG A 181 -9.61 5.52 10.20
N SER A 182 -8.30 5.71 10.30
CA SER A 182 -7.33 4.74 9.79
C SER A 182 -7.45 3.44 10.58
N VAL A 183 -7.74 2.34 9.88
CA VAL A 183 -7.89 1.00 10.45
C VAL A 183 -6.77 0.07 10.01
N ALA A 184 -6.08 0.38 8.92
CA ALA A 184 -4.89 -0.33 8.50
C ALA A 184 -3.90 0.60 7.79
N VAL A 185 -2.62 0.23 7.88
CA VAL A 185 -1.54 0.84 7.12
C VAL A 185 -0.58 -0.25 6.68
N GLY A 186 -0.02 -0.12 5.49
CA GLY A 186 0.90 -1.12 4.97
C GLY A 186 1.70 -0.61 3.78
N PHE A 187 2.54 -1.49 3.28
CA PHE A 187 3.29 -1.26 2.06
C PHE A 187 3.39 -2.53 1.22
N ALA A 188 3.61 -2.32 -0.07
CA ALA A 188 3.99 -3.35 -1.03
C ALA A 188 5.16 -2.84 -1.87
N ARG A 189 6.19 -3.67 -2.01
CA ARG A 189 7.38 -3.52 -2.84
C ARG A 189 7.22 -4.44 -4.05
N ASN A 190 7.82 -4.10 -5.19
CA ASN A 190 7.47 -4.72 -6.47
C ASN A 190 5.95 -4.59 -6.74
N ALA A 191 5.44 -3.40 -6.45
CA ALA A 191 4.00 -3.11 -6.42
C ALA A 191 3.22 -3.59 -7.66
N PRO A 192 3.71 -3.45 -8.91
CA PRO A 192 2.98 -3.94 -10.08
C PRO A 192 2.62 -5.42 -10.02
N ASP A 193 3.58 -6.27 -9.63
CA ASP A 193 3.40 -7.73 -9.60
C ASP A 193 2.52 -8.15 -8.41
N LEU A 194 2.76 -7.56 -7.23
CA LEU A 194 1.97 -7.88 -6.03
C LEU A 194 0.54 -7.35 -6.10
N LEU A 195 0.32 -6.20 -6.74
CA LEU A 195 -1.01 -5.59 -6.83
C LEU A 195 -1.97 -6.47 -7.63
N ASP A 196 -1.52 -6.96 -8.79
CA ASP A 196 -2.38 -7.81 -9.64
C ASP A 196 -2.71 -9.13 -8.91
N ALA A 197 -1.71 -9.81 -8.34
CA ALA A 197 -1.92 -11.06 -7.59
C ALA A 197 -2.84 -10.86 -6.37
N THR A 198 -2.64 -9.79 -5.60
CA THR A 198 -3.44 -9.50 -4.40
C THR A 198 -4.88 -9.17 -4.77
N LEU A 199 -5.09 -8.32 -5.78
CA LEU A 199 -6.43 -7.96 -6.22
C LEU A 199 -7.18 -9.16 -6.79
N GLU A 200 -6.52 -9.98 -7.60
CA GLU A 200 -7.12 -11.20 -8.16
C GLU A 200 -7.58 -12.14 -7.04
N ALA A 201 -6.77 -12.32 -5.98
CA ALA A 201 -7.10 -13.17 -4.84
C ALA A 201 -8.37 -12.70 -4.08
N ILE A 202 -8.63 -11.38 -4.04
CA ILE A 202 -9.87 -10.81 -3.47
C ILE A 202 -10.97 -10.59 -4.52
N GLY A 203 -10.78 -11.11 -5.73
CA GLY A 203 -11.73 -11.07 -6.82
C GLY A 203 -11.86 -9.70 -7.48
N PHE A 204 -10.91 -8.78 -7.29
CA PHE A 204 -10.86 -7.47 -7.96
C PHE A 204 -9.88 -7.48 -9.12
N SER A 205 -10.09 -6.57 -10.08
CA SER A 205 -9.09 -6.28 -11.10
C SER A 205 -8.98 -4.78 -11.29
N LEU A 206 -7.77 -4.27 -11.49
CA LEU A 206 -7.55 -2.88 -11.87
C LEU A 206 -6.84 -2.84 -13.23
N PRO A 207 -7.55 -3.14 -14.34
CA PRO A 207 -6.93 -3.28 -15.65
C PRO A 207 -6.09 -2.05 -16.00
N GLY A 208 -4.86 -2.29 -16.48
CA GLY A 208 -3.93 -1.25 -16.90
C GLY A 208 -3.22 -0.50 -15.76
N LEU A 209 -3.63 -0.66 -14.50
CA LEU A 209 -3.01 0.06 -13.38
C LEU A 209 -1.60 -0.43 -13.08
N ALA A 210 -1.37 -1.75 -13.02
CA ALA A 210 -0.02 -2.30 -12.84
C ALA A 210 0.93 -1.85 -13.97
N SER A 211 0.46 -1.86 -15.22
CA SER A 211 1.22 -1.34 -16.37
C SER A 211 1.49 0.17 -16.27
N ALA A 212 0.56 0.95 -15.74
CA ALA A 212 0.74 2.38 -15.51
C ALA A 212 1.74 2.66 -14.37
N LEU A 213 1.72 1.86 -13.30
CA LEU A 213 2.69 1.92 -12.20
C LEU A 213 4.10 1.51 -12.67
N ALA A 214 4.20 0.48 -13.50
CA ALA A 214 5.46 0.06 -14.11
C ALA A 214 6.05 1.16 -15.01
N LEU A 215 5.22 1.89 -15.77
CA LEU A 215 5.65 3.00 -16.63
C LEU A 215 6.44 4.06 -15.86
N ILE A 216 5.98 4.40 -14.66
CA ILE A 216 6.60 5.42 -13.80
C ILE A 216 7.64 4.84 -12.84
N ARG A 217 7.91 3.54 -12.92
CA ARG A 217 8.80 2.79 -12.02
C ARG A 217 8.40 2.96 -10.55
N ALA A 218 7.12 2.77 -10.25
CA ALA A 218 6.62 2.76 -8.89
C ALA A 218 6.92 1.40 -8.25
N ASP A 219 8.10 1.27 -7.66
CA ASP A 219 8.55 0.01 -7.05
C ASP A 219 7.96 -0.18 -5.64
N VAL A 220 7.52 0.90 -4.99
CA VAL A 220 6.92 0.90 -3.65
C VAL A 220 5.60 1.65 -3.65
N ILE A 221 4.59 1.03 -3.05
CA ILE A 221 3.32 1.65 -2.70
C ILE A 221 3.11 1.50 -1.20
N VAL A 222 2.90 2.62 -0.54
CA VAL A 222 2.35 2.64 0.82
C VAL A 222 0.85 2.85 0.74
N PHE A 223 0.08 2.28 1.64
CA PHE A 223 -1.36 2.51 1.67
C PHE A 223 -1.89 2.64 3.09
N GLY A 224 -2.94 3.45 3.24
CA GLY A 224 -3.81 3.50 4.41
C GLY A 224 -5.22 3.04 4.03
N VAL A 225 -5.89 2.34 4.96
CA VAL A 225 -7.29 1.94 4.84
C VAL A 225 -8.07 2.72 5.89
N TYR A 226 -9.15 3.38 5.45
CA TYR A 226 -9.95 4.27 6.25
C TYR A 226 -11.38 3.77 6.29
N ALA A 227 -11.94 3.68 7.49
CA ALA A 227 -13.33 3.29 7.70
C ALA A 227 -14.09 4.44 8.36
N ALA A 228 -15.26 4.79 7.80
CA ALA A 228 -16.16 5.73 8.44
C ALA A 228 -16.72 5.17 9.77
N ASP A 229 -17.01 3.87 9.80
CA ASP A 229 -17.48 3.13 10.98
C ASP A 229 -16.70 1.81 11.11
N PRO A 230 -15.63 1.78 11.93
CA PRO A 230 -14.83 0.58 12.14
C PRO A 230 -15.61 -0.60 12.74
N SER A 231 -16.80 -0.37 13.32
CA SER A 231 -17.65 -1.46 13.83
C SER A 231 -18.37 -2.24 12.71
N ARG A 232 -18.35 -1.72 11.48
CA ARG A 232 -18.98 -2.31 10.28
C ARG A 232 -17.97 -2.87 9.29
N LEU A 233 -16.74 -3.14 9.74
CA LEU A 233 -15.77 -3.83 8.90
C LEU A 233 -16.36 -5.17 8.45
N PRO A 234 -16.28 -5.49 7.15
CA PRO A 234 -16.91 -6.68 6.63
C PRO A 234 -16.15 -7.91 7.13
N GLU A 235 -16.91 -8.98 7.34
CA GLU A 235 -16.39 -10.27 7.77
C GLU A 235 -15.41 -10.89 6.76
N ARG A 236 -15.55 -10.53 5.48
CA ARG A 236 -14.67 -10.93 4.37
C ARG A 236 -14.45 -9.71 3.47
N LEU A 237 -13.23 -9.55 2.96
CA LEU A 237 -12.94 -8.59 1.89
C LEU A 237 -13.30 -9.24 0.55
N ASP A 238 -14.48 -8.91 0.04
CA ASP A 238 -14.94 -9.23 -1.30
C ASP A 238 -15.65 -8.02 -1.93
N ARG A 239 -16.12 -8.17 -3.17
CA ARG A 239 -16.79 -7.09 -3.90
C ARG A 239 -18.03 -6.57 -3.18
N GLU A 240 -18.83 -7.45 -2.60
CA GLU A 240 -20.09 -7.05 -1.95
C GLU A 240 -19.82 -6.35 -0.62
N ALA A 241 -18.81 -6.84 0.11
CA ALA A 241 -18.33 -6.26 1.34
C ALA A 241 -17.79 -4.84 1.19
N LEU A 242 -17.03 -4.54 0.12
CA LEU A 242 -16.57 -3.17 -0.13
C LEU A 242 -17.76 -2.22 -0.36
N ARG A 243 -18.80 -2.65 -1.09
CA ARG A 243 -20.00 -1.81 -1.34
C ARG A 243 -20.71 -1.39 -0.05
N GLY A 244 -20.74 -2.26 0.96
CA GLY A 244 -21.50 -2.03 2.19
C GLY A 244 -20.73 -1.40 3.36
N SER A 245 -19.40 -1.38 3.29
CA SER A 245 -18.54 -1.10 4.45
C SER A 245 -18.09 0.35 4.60
N GLY A 246 -18.25 1.19 3.57
CA GLY A 246 -17.77 2.58 3.59
C GLY A 246 -16.25 2.67 3.81
N ILE A 247 -15.52 1.65 3.34
CA ILE A 247 -14.06 1.58 3.41
C ILE A 247 -13.45 2.31 2.22
N GLY A 248 -12.56 3.24 2.50
CA GLY A 248 -11.72 3.91 1.52
C GLY A 248 -10.27 3.46 1.64
N VAL A 249 -9.58 3.30 0.50
CA VAL A 249 -8.14 3.03 0.46
C VAL A 249 -7.44 4.21 -0.18
N LEU A 250 -6.34 4.67 0.42
CA LEU A 250 -5.45 5.66 -0.16
C LEU A 250 -4.04 5.08 -0.24
N GLY A 251 -3.56 4.88 -1.47
CA GLY A 251 -2.19 4.52 -1.78
C GLY A 251 -1.34 5.74 -2.13
N VAL A 252 -0.05 5.67 -1.83
CA VAL A 252 0.99 6.60 -2.27
C VAL A 252 2.09 5.80 -2.95
N ALA A 253 2.22 5.97 -4.25
CA ALA A 253 3.28 5.40 -5.07
C ALA A 253 4.40 6.44 -5.26
N GLN A 254 5.65 6.04 -5.05
CA GLN A 254 6.80 6.87 -5.40
C GLN A 254 7.33 6.47 -6.77
N ALA A 255 7.32 7.39 -7.72
CA ALA A 255 7.91 7.17 -9.02
C ALA A 255 9.44 7.16 -8.92
N GLY A 256 10.09 6.23 -9.61
CA GLY A 256 11.55 6.18 -9.75
C GLY A 256 12.14 7.30 -10.62
N TYR A 257 11.28 8.20 -11.14
CA TYR A 257 11.68 9.35 -11.96
C TYR A 257 11.48 10.69 -11.24
N PRO A 258 12.28 11.72 -11.57
CA PRO A 258 12.02 13.08 -11.11
C PRO A 258 10.65 13.60 -11.56
N GLY A 259 10.04 14.48 -10.77
CA GLY A 259 8.67 14.96 -10.99
C GLY A 259 8.38 15.56 -12.37
N PHE A 260 9.35 16.20 -13.02
CA PHE A 260 9.16 16.73 -14.39
C PHE A 260 8.98 15.60 -15.43
N VAL A 261 9.65 14.46 -15.24
CA VAL A 261 9.50 13.28 -16.09
C VAL A 261 8.16 12.62 -15.80
N VAL A 262 7.78 12.53 -14.53
CA VAL A 262 6.46 12.02 -14.13
C VAL A 262 5.34 12.85 -14.77
N GLY A 263 5.44 14.18 -14.74
CA GLY A 263 4.49 15.07 -15.40
C GLY A 263 4.34 14.80 -16.90
N PHE A 264 5.45 14.54 -17.61
CA PHE A 264 5.41 14.15 -19.03
C PHE A 264 4.79 12.76 -19.25
N LEU A 265 5.03 11.82 -18.34
CA LEU A 265 4.49 10.46 -18.43
C LEU A 265 3.05 10.36 -17.92
N PHE A 266 2.52 11.39 -17.25
CA PHE A 266 1.25 11.32 -16.55
C PHE A 266 0.05 11.16 -17.49
N ASP A 267 0.10 11.77 -18.68
CA ASP A 267 -0.92 11.56 -19.71
C ASP A 267 -0.93 10.10 -20.18
N GLN A 268 0.25 9.51 -20.40
CA GLN A 268 0.37 8.10 -20.78
C GLN A 268 -0.01 7.16 -19.63
N PHE A 269 0.23 7.57 -18.39
CA PHE A 269 -0.26 6.87 -17.20
C PHE A 269 -1.79 6.87 -17.21
N ALA A 270 -2.42 8.02 -17.44
CA ALA A 270 -3.87 8.18 -17.52
C ALA A 270 -4.47 7.30 -18.62
N GLU A 271 -3.89 7.35 -19.83
CA GLU A 271 -4.33 6.52 -20.96
C GLU A 271 -4.22 5.02 -20.66
N ARG A 272 -3.08 4.55 -20.13
CA ARG A 272 -2.88 3.13 -19.79
C ARG A 272 -3.83 2.65 -18.70
N ALA A 273 -4.08 3.51 -17.71
CA ALA A 273 -5.02 3.22 -16.64
C ALA A 273 -6.47 3.53 -17.03
N ASN A 274 -6.78 3.92 -18.28
CA ASN A 274 -8.11 4.31 -18.72
C ASN A 274 -8.79 5.30 -17.74
N LEU A 275 -8.05 6.35 -17.37
CA LEU A 275 -8.49 7.40 -16.48
C LEU A 275 -8.85 8.65 -17.28
N GLU A 276 -9.91 9.34 -16.87
CA GLU A 276 -10.35 10.61 -17.44
C GLU A 276 -10.06 11.75 -16.48
N GLU A 277 -9.81 12.94 -17.04
CA GLU A 277 -9.58 14.13 -16.22
C GLU A 277 -10.85 14.55 -15.48
N THR A 278 -10.69 14.97 -14.21
CA THR A 278 -11.76 15.54 -13.40
C THR A 278 -11.21 16.61 -12.46
N GLU A 279 -12.08 17.42 -11.86
CA GLU A 279 -11.68 18.42 -10.87
C GLU A 279 -12.10 17.98 -9.47
N VAL A 280 -11.18 18.13 -8.51
CA VAL A 280 -11.43 17.87 -7.08
C VAL A 280 -10.79 19.01 -6.29
N GLY A 281 -11.59 19.77 -5.55
CA GLY A 281 -11.07 20.86 -4.71
C GLY A 281 -10.34 21.97 -5.48
N GLY A 282 -10.76 22.25 -6.72
CA GLY A 282 -10.13 23.27 -7.58
C GLY A 282 -8.79 22.83 -8.19
N THR A 283 -8.46 21.54 -8.15
CA THR A 283 -7.26 21.00 -8.78
C THR A 283 -7.59 19.77 -9.63
N THR A 284 -6.82 19.57 -10.69
CA THR A 284 -6.96 18.42 -11.58
C THR A 284 -6.65 17.12 -10.86
N ALA A 285 -7.49 16.12 -11.08
CA ALA A 285 -7.30 14.73 -10.74
C ALA A 285 -7.69 13.86 -11.94
N LEU A 286 -7.35 12.58 -11.85
CA LEU A 286 -7.74 11.56 -12.81
C LEU A 286 -8.77 10.64 -12.17
N TYR A 287 -9.75 10.15 -12.93
CA TYR A 287 -10.88 9.39 -12.41
C TYR A 287 -11.32 8.28 -13.34
N ARG A 288 -11.75 7.15 -12.78
CA ARG A 288 -12.55 6.14 -13.47
C ARG A 288 -13.43 5.37 -12.50
N VAL A 289 -14.41 4.66 -13.06
CA VAL A 289 -15.13 3.60 -12.35
C VAL A 289 -14.59 2.25 -12.83
N VAL A 290 -14.22 1.41 -11.88
CA VAL A 290 -13.72 0.05 -12.10
C VAL A 290 -14.84 -0.93 -11.78
N ASP A 291 -15.07 -1.89 -12.66
CA ASP A 291 -16.08 -2.96 -12.51
C ASP A 291 -17.50 -2.49 -12.17
N GLY A 292 -17.79 -1.20 -12.42
CA GLY A 292 -19.09 -0.56 -12.20
C GLY A 292 -19.37 -0.10 -10.77
N ASP A 293 -18.50 -0.39 -9.81
CA ASP A 293 -18.78 -0.20 -8.38
C ASP A 293 -17.60 0.30 -7.53
N VAL A 294 -16.38 0.33 -8.06
CA VAL A 294 -15.23 0.94 -7.37
C VAL A 294 -14.84 2.23 -8.07
N HIS A 295 -14.89 3.33 -7.34
CA HIS A 295 -14.43 4.62 -7.82
C HIS A 295 -12.94 4.78 -7.53
N LEU A 296 -12.14 4.98 -8.57
CA LEU A 296 -10.70 5.22 -8.47
C LEU A 296 -10.41 6.66 -8.86
N MET A 297 -9.66 7.37 -8.02
CA MET A 297 -9.08 8.67 -8.37
C MET A 297 -7.57 8.66 -8.18
N VAL A 298 -6.87 9.37 -9.07
CA VAL A 298 -5.42 9.49 -9.04
C VAL A 298 -5.01 10.94 -9.09
N LYS A 299 -4.04 11.32 -8.25
CA LYS A 299 -3.48 12.66 -8.24
C LYS A 299 -1.96 12.61 -8.05
N ALA A 300 -1.23 13.38 -8.86
CA ALA A 300 0.23 13.49 -8.74
C ALA A 300 0.66 14.79 -8.05
N TYR A 301 1.72 14.70 -7.25
CA TYR A 301 2.48 15.82 -6.68
C TYR A 301 3.98 15.54 -6.85
N GLY A 302 4.59 16.13 -7.89
CA GLY A 302 5.98 15.85 -8.24
C GLY A 302 6.17 14.38 -8.62
N SER A 303 7.01 13.66 -7.88
CA SER A 303 7.28 12.23 -8.08
C SER A 303 6.32 11.29 -7.33
N SER A 304 5.41 11.83 -6.52
CA SER A 304 4.47 11.03 -5.74
C SER A 304 3.11 10.97 -6.42
N ILE A 305 2.55 9.78 -6.52
CA ILE A 305 1.22 9.53 -7.08
C ILE A 305 0.31 8.97 -6.00
N PHE A 306 -0.76 9.67 -5.72
CA PHE A 306 -1.80 9.29 -4.78
C PHE A 306 -2.90 8.57 -5.52
N LEU A 307 -3.27 7.38 -5.06
CA LEU A 307 -4.33 6.55 -5.63
C LEU A 307 -5.40 6.33 -4.56
N ALA A 308 -6.58 6.88 -4.75
CA ALA A 308 -7.71 6.71 -3.86
C ALA A 308 -8.73 5.75 -4.48
N ALA A 309 -9.20 4.76 -3.73
CA ALA A 309 -10.27 3.86 -4.14
C ALA A 309 -11.37 3.83 -3.08
N ALA A 310 -12.63 3.97 -3.48
CA ALA A 310 -13.77 3.88 -2.57
C ALA A 310 -15.06 3.42 -3.29
N PRO A 311 -16.09 2.96 -2.54
CA PRO A 311 -17.37 2.49 -3.11
C PRO A 311 -18.21 3.56 -3.78
N THR A 312 -18.03 4.83 -3.41
CA THR A 312 -18.76 5.95 -4.01
C THR A 312 -17.83 7.05 -4.49
N ARG A 313 -18.31 7.81 -5.49
CA ARG A 313 -17.61 9.00 -5.99
C ARG A 313 -17.32 10.01 -4.86
N ALA A 314 -18.27 10.22 -3.96
CA ALA A 314 -18.13 11.19 -2.87
C ALA A 314 -17.03 10.78 -1.88
N GLU A 315 -16.93 9.49 -1.55
CA GLU A 315 -15.89 8.97 -0.64
C GLU A 315 -14.50 9.07 -1.26
N VAL A 316 -14.34 8.71 -2.55
CA VAL A 316 -13.04 8.83 -3.21
C VAL A 316 -12.62 10.29 -3.40
N GLU A 317 -13.55 11.19 -3.71
CA GLU A 317 -13.30 12.64 -3.76
C GLU A 317 -12.86 13.17 -2.39
N ALA A 318 -13.49 12.71 -1.31
CA ALA A 318 -13.11 13.10 0.04
C ALA A 318 -11.69 12.66 0.41
N LEU A 319 -11.26 11.46 -0.01
CA LEU A 319 -9.89 10.98 0.19
C LEU A 319 -8.88 11.85 -0.56
N VAL A 320 -9.15 12.16 -1.84
CA VAL A 320 -8.27 13.04 -2.63
C VAL A 320 -8.26 14.46 -2.06
N LEU A 321 -9.38 15.00 -1.60
CA LEU A 321 -9.45 16.29 -0.92
C LEU A 321 -8.61 16.33 0.35
N ALA A 322 -8.58 15.24 1.13
CA ALA A 322 -7.72 15.14 2.31
C ALA A 322 -6.23 15.23 1.92
N VAL A 323 -5.84 14.58 0.82
CA VAL A 323 -4.49 14.74 0.25
C VAL A 323 -4.23 16.19 -0.12
N VAL A 324 -5.14 16.83 -0.89
CA VAL A 324 -4.97 18.22 -1.35
C VAL A 324 -4.74 19.17 -0.18
N ARG A 325 -5.61 19.12 0.83
CA ARG A 325 -5.51 19.96 2.04
C ARG A 325 -4.22 19.70 2.82
N SER A 326 -3.84 18.43 2.94
CA SER A 326 -2.59 18.04 3.59
C SER A 326 -1.38 18.65 2.88
N GLN A 327 -1.34 18.61 1.53
CA GLN A 327 -0.24 19.19 0.76
C GLN A 327 -0.21 20.73 0.83
N GLU A 328 -1.36 21.38 0.88
CA GLU A 328 -1.48 22.85 1.01
C GLU A 328 -1.11 23.36 2.40
N SER A 329 -1.56 22.68 3.48
CA SER A 329 -1.25 23.08 4.86
C SER A 329 0.24 22.98 5.21
N ARG A 330 0.98 22.13 4.48
CA ARG A 330 2.43 21.94 4.62
C ARG A 330 3.23 22.94 3.74
N SER A 331 2.57 23.90 3.10
CA SER A 331 3.18 24.94 2.24
C SER A 331 3.35 26.30 2.87
#